data_AF-A0A2T2X1I9-F1
#
_entry.id   AF-A0A2T2X1I9-F1
#
_cell.length_a   1.000
_cell.length_b   1.000
_cell.length_c   1.000
_cell.angle_alpha   90.00
_cell.angle_beta   90.00
_cell.angle_gamma   90.00
#
_symmetry.space_group_name_H-M   'P 1'
#
loop_
_entity.id
_entity.type
_entity.pdbx_description
1 polymer ?
#
loop_
_entity_poly.entity_id
_entity_poly.type
_entity_poly.pdbx_seq_one_letter_code
_entity_poly.pdbx_strand_id
1 'polypeptide(L)'
;MREEARRAHVDANVILRRLLGEPEDHALSSKAIFDRASRAELTAVIHPVVCAEVIYVLTSPRLAAYPRRQVTDVLRGFLHWRV
;
A
#
# COMPACT_ATOMS: atom_id res chain seq x y z
N MET A 1 -17.97 -7.02 24.13
CA MET A 1 -17.60 -7.60 22.82
C MET A 1 -16.60 -6.66 22.17
N ARG A 2 -15.39 -7.12 21.83
CA ARG A 2 -14.55 -6.32 20.93
C ARG A 2 -15.23 -6.40 19.57
N GLU A 3 -15.78 -5.29 19.11
CA GLU A 3 -16.24 -5.18 17.72
C GLU A 3 -15.05 -5.57 16.85
N GLU A 4 -15.18 -6.66 16.09
CA GLU A 4 -14.10 -7.14 15.23
C GLU A 4 -13.64 -5.97 14.38
N ALA A 5 -12.38 -5.57 14.52
CA ALA A 5 -11.84 -4.43 13.78
C ALA A 5 -12.17 -4.63 12.29
N ARG A 6 -12.94 -3.70 11.72
CA ARG A 6 -13.48 -3.83 10.35
C ARG A 6 -12.32 -4.11 9.40
N ARG A 7 -12.38 -5.24 8.69
CA ARG A 7 -11.35 -5.62 7.72
C ARG A 7 -11.56 -4.84 6.43
N ALA A 8 -10.50 -4.19 5.94
CA ALA A 8 -10.50 -3.48 4.68
C ALA A 8 -9.50 -4.16 3.74
N HIS A 9 -9.98 -4.73 2.64
CA HIS A 9 -9.11 -5.29 1.62
C HIS A 9 -8.54 -4.17 0.76
N VAL A 10 -7.22 -4.10 0.66
CA VAL A 10 -6.51 -3.00 0.01
C VAL A 10 -6.14 -3.40 -1.41
N ASP A 11 -6.51 -2.57 -2.38
CA ASP A 11 -6.14 -2.71 -3.79
C ASP A 11 -4.74 -2.13 -4.08
N ALA A 12 -4.12 -2.54 -5.18
CA ALA A 12 -2.81 -2.05 -5.61
C ALA A 12 -2.82 -0.53 -5.81
N ASN A 13 -3.90 0.03 -6.36
CA ASN A 13 -3.99 1.48 -6.56
C ASN A 13 -3.89 2.22 -5.24
N VAL A 14 -4.54 1.78 -4.17
CA VAL A 14 -4.47 2.45 -2.86
C VAL A 14 -3.02 2.54 -2.35
N ILE A 15 -2.25 1.47 -2.51
CA ILE A 15 -0.82 1.46 -2.15
C ILE A 15 -0.04 2.40 -3.07
N LEU A 16 -0.25 2.33 -4.38
CA LEU A 16 0.44 3.18 -5.36
C LEU A 16 0.19 4.68 -5.10
N ARG A 17 -1.06 5.08 -4.82
CA ARG A 17 -1.40 6.47 -4.48
C ARG A 17 -0.69 6.91 -3.20
N ARG A 18 -0.60 6.02 -2.20
CA ARG A 18 0.11 6.31 -0.95
C ARG A 18 1.61 6.50 -1.14
N LEU A 19 2.21 5.70 -2.03
CA LEU A 19 3.65 5.72 -2.29
C LEU A 19 4.06 6.87 -3.21
N LEU A 20 3.26 7.17 -4.24
CA LEU A 20 3.60 8.14 -5.28
C LEU A 20 3.11 9.56 -4.98
N GLY A 21 2.05 9.70 -4.17
CA GLY A 21 1.50 11.01 -3.84
C GLY A 21 0.54 11.60 -4.89
N GLU A 22 0.20 10.84 -5.95
CA GLU A 22 -0.54 11.37 -7.10
C GLU A 22 -1.70 10.45 -7.57
N PRO A 23 -2.86 11.02 -7.98
CA PRO A 23 -3.26 12.41 -7.74
C PRO A 23 -3.45 12.69 -6.24
N GLU A 24 -3.31 13.95 -5.84
CA GLU A 24 -3.19 14.36 -4.43
C GLU A 24 -4.38 13.93 -3.57
N ASP A 25 -5.61 14.09 -4.07
CA ASP A 25 -6.84 13.71 -3.38
C ASP A 25 -6.91 12.20 -3.07
N HIS A 26 -6.48 11.37 -4.02
CA HIS A 26 -6.38 9.93 -3.84
C HIS A 26 -5.23 9.55 -2.92
N ALA A 27 -4.11 10.27 -2.98
CA ALA A 27 -2.99 10.06 -2.06
C ALA A 27 -3.39 10.37 -0.61
N LEU A 28 -4.08 11.49 -0.36
CA LEU A 28 -4.63 11.85 0.95
C LEU A 28 -5.64 10.82 1.44
N SER A 29 -6.54 10.37 0.57
CA SER A 29 -7.53 9.34 0.89
C SER A 29 -6.86 7.99 1.23
N SER A 30 -5.84 7.58 0.47
CA SER A 30 -5.07 6.38 0.76
C SER A 30 -4.32 6.48 2.08
N LYS A 31 -3.71 7.64 2.38
CA LYS A 31 -3.05 7.91 3.66
C LYS A 31 -4.02 7.75 4.81
N ALA A 32 -5.24 8.26 4.70
CA ALA A 32 -6.25 8.11 5.74
C ALA A 32 -6.56 6.64 6.05
N ILE A 33 -6.58 5.75 5.05
CA ILE A 33 -6.78 4.30 5.28
C ILE A 33 -5.65 3.72 6.15
N PHE A 34 -4.38 4.02 5.80
CA PHE A 34 -3.23 3.51 6.55
C PHE A 34 -3.09 4.17 7.94
N ASP A 35 -3.47 5.44 8.08
CA ASP A 35 -3.50 6.11 9.39
C ASP A 35 -4.58 5.49 10.32
N ARG A 36 -5.73 5.09 9.78
CA ARG A 36 -6.76 4.38 10.54
C ARG A 36 -6.29 2.98 10.94
N ALA A 37 -5.58 2.30 10.04
CA ALA A 37 -4.97 1.01 10.34
C ALA A 37 -3.89 1.11 11.44
N SER A 38 -3.05 2.16 11.42
CA SER A 38 -2.02 2.37 12.45
C SER A 38 -2.60 2.71 13.83
N ARG A 39 -3.81 3.30 13.87
CA ARG A 39 -4.60 3.52 15.09
C ARG A 39 -5.47 2.34 15.51
N ALA A 40 -5.35 1.18 14.84
CA ALA A 40 -6.15 -0.02 15.09
C ALA A 40 -7.68 0.17 14.93
N GLU A 41 -8.13 1.20 14.20
CA GLU A 41 -9.55 1.44 13.89
C GLU A 41 -10.07 0.49 12.79
N LEU A 42 -9.16 -0.08 11.99
CA LEU A 42 -9.44 -1.08 10.96
C LEU A 42 -8.24 -2.01 10.80
N THR A 43 -8.47 -3.19 10.22
CA THR A 43 -7.37 -4.07 9.77
C THR A 43 -7.25 -3.98 8.26
N ALA A 44 -6.16 -3.39 7.77
CA ALA A 44 -5.84 -3.35 6.34
C ALA A 44 -5.28 -4.72 5.92
N VAL A 45 -5.98 -5.40 5.03
CA VAL A 45 -5.60 -6.71 4.50
C VAL A 45 -5.03 -6.52 3.10
N ILE A 46 -3.73 -6.78 2.94
CA ILE A 46 -3.03 -6.74 1.65
C ILE A 46 -2.79 -8.18 1.21
N HIS A 47 -3.31 -8.54 0.05
CA HIS A 47 -3.13 -9.87 -0.52
C HIS A 47 -1.80 -9.98 -1.29
N PRO A 48 -1.15 -11.15 -1.36
CA PRO A 48 0.10 -11.31 -2.11
C PRO A 48 0.02 -10.87 -3.58
N VAL A 49 -1.12 -11.10 -4.24
CA VAL A 49 -1.35 -10.66 -5.63
C VAL A 49 -1.31 -9.13 -5.77
N VAL A 50 -1.80 -8.41 -4.76
CA VAL A 50 -1.76 -6.94 -4.71
C VAL A 50 -0.31 -6.46 -4.59
N CYS A 51 0.51 -7.11 -3.76
CA CYS A 51 1.93 -6.80 -3.69
C CYS A 51 2.64 -7.04 -5.03
N ALA A 52 2.33 -8.15 -5.71
CA ALA A 52 2.90 -8.45 -7.02
C ALA A 52 2.53 -7.39 -8.06
N GLU A 53 1.29 -6.91 -8.07
CA GLU A 53 0.84 -5.83 -8.95
C GLU A 53 1.56 -4.51 -8.66
N VAL A 54 1.70 -4.12 -7.39
CA VAL A 54 2.47 -2.91 -7.02
C VAL A 54 3.91 -3.00 -7.53
N ILE A 55 4.56 -4.15 -7.35
CA ILE A 55 5.93 -4.37 -7.88
C ILE A 55 5.95 -4.26 -9.40
N TYR A 56 4.98 -4.89 -10.09
CA TYR A 56 4.87 -4.82 -11.53
C TYR A 56 4.70 -3.37 -12.01
N VAL A 57 3.76 -2.61 -11.45
CA VAL A 57 3.50 -1.22 -11.85
C VAL A 57 4.73 -0.34 -11.63
N LEU A 58 5.37 -0.44 -10.46
CA LEU A 58 6.53 0.38 -10.13
C LEU A 58 7.74 0.06 -11.00
N THR A 59 7.96 -1.22 -11.34
CA THR A 59 9.17 -1.64 -12.10
C THR A 59 8.97 -1.71 -13.61
N SER A 60 7.72 -1.67 -14.09
CA SER A 60 7.42 -1.77 -15.52
C SER A 60 7.95 -0.56 -16.30
N PRO A 61 8.75 -0.76 -17.36
CA PRO A 61 9.24 0.33 -18.20
C PRO A 61 8.14 1.12 -18.92
N ARG A 62 6.94 0.54 -19.04
CA ARG A 62 5.79 1.19 -19.70
C ARG A 62 4.93 2.02 -18.76
N LEU A 63 5.19 1.93 -17.45
CA LEU A 63 4.39 2.57 -16.41
C LEU A 63 5.27 3.56 -15.64
N ALA A 64 5.92 3.12 -14.57
CA ALA A 64 6.71 4.00 -13.71
C ALA A 64 8.24 3.86 -13.88
N ALA A 65 8.72 2.71 -14.39
CA ALA A 65 10.13 2.45 -14.68
C ALA A 65 11.12 2.67 -13.52
N TYR A 66 10.68 2.55 -12.26
CA TYR A 66 11.58 2.69 -11.12
C TYR A 66 12.59 1.54 -11.04
N PRO A 67 13.84 1.83 -10.64
CA PRO A 67 14.83 0.80 -10.36
C PRO A 67 14.34 -0.19 -9.31
N ARG A 68 14.52 -1.49 -9.56
CA ARG A 68 14.11 -2.57 -8.64
C ARG A 68 14.66 -2.41 -7.23
N ARG A 69 15.86 -1.85 -7.08
CA ARG A 69 16.47 -1.55 -5.78
C ARG A 69 15.66 -0.51 -5.01
N GLN A 70 15.30 0.60 -5.67
CA GLN A 70 14.46 1.65 -5.07
C GLN A 70 13.10 1.09 -4.66
N VAL A 71 12.47 0.27 -5.51
CA VAL A 71 11.19 -0.37 -5.21
C VAL A 71 11.30 -1.29 -3.98
N THR A 72 12.37 -2.09 -3.90
CA THR A 72 12.64 -2.95 -2.75
C THR A 72 12.79 -2.15 -1.46
N ASP A 73 13.56 -1.06 -1.48
CA ASP A 73 13.81 -0.23 -0.30
C ASP A 73 12.52 0.39 0.23
N VAL A 74 11.67 0.93 -0.66
CA VAL A 74 10.36 1.51 -0.31
C VAL A 74 9.40 0.45 0.23
N LEU A 75 9.29 -0.70 -0.46
CA LEU A 75 8.34 -1.75 -0.05
C LEU A 75 8.77 -2.43 1.26
N ARG A 76 10.06 -2.52 1.55
CA ARG A 76 10.54 -3.00 2.86
C ARG A 76 10.07 -2.09 4.00
N GLY A 77 10.19 -0.78 3.82
CA GLY A 77 9.69 0.20 4.78
C GLY A 77 8.17 0.15 4.94
N PHE A 78 7.45 -0.05 3.83
CA PHE A 78 5.98 -0.10 3.81
C PHE A 78 5.39 -1.39 4.40
N LEU A 79 5.98 -2.55 4.08
CA LEU A 79 5.41 -3.86 4.41
C LEU A 79 5.86 -4.42 5.75
N HIS A 80 6.64 -3.69 6.56
CA HIS A 80 7.29 -4.11 7.82
C HIS A 80 6.71 -5.41 8.41
N TRP A 81 7.19 -6.53 7.87
CA TRP A 81 6.65 -7.86 8.11
C TRP A 81 7.41 -8.43 9.30
N ARG A 82 6.74 -8.58 10.45
CA ARG A 82 7.25 -9.43 11.52
C ARG A 82 6.93 -10.87 11.11
N VAL A 83 7.95 -11.60 10.65
CA VAL A 83 7.89 -13.08 10.63
C VAL A 83 7.89 -13.56 12.07
#